data_AF-A0A506X7R6-F1
#
_entry.id   AF-A0A506X7R6-F1
#
_cell.length_a   1.000
_cell.length_b   1.000
_cell.length_c   1.000
_cell.angle_alpha   90.00
_cell.angle_beta   90.00
_cell.angle_gamma   90.00
#
_symmetry.space_group_name_H-M   'P 1'
#
loop_
_entity.id
_entity.type
_entity.pdbx_description
1 polymer ?
#
loop_
_entity_poly.entity_id
_entity_poly.type
_entity_poly.pdbx_seq_one_letter_code
_entity_poly.pdbx_strand_id
1 'polypeptide(L)' 'MQELKVIGVENGSLLVASDDGDEYRVEVDETVQSRLRASMPDPGPLRRLAPREIQAQIRAGMTAEDVARV' A
#
# COMPACT_ATOMS: atom_id res chain seq x y z
N MET A 1 -17.63 -23.33 3.29
CA MET A 1 -16.87 -22.30 4.02
C MET A 1 -15.92 -21.69 3.03
N GLN A 2 -15.90 -20.37 2.90
CA GLN A 2 -14.98 -19.67 2.00
C GLN A 2 -13.80 -19.16 2.83
N GLU A 3 -12.59 -19.49 2.42
CA GLU A 3 -11.37 -19.08 3.09
C GLU A 3 -10.85 -17.79 2.43
N LEU A 4 -10.63 -16.75 3.22
CA LEU A 4 -10.24 -15.42 2.75
C LEU A 4 -8.87 -15.07 3.34
N LYS A 5 -7.94 -14.66 2.47
CA LYS A 5 -6.59 -14.24 2.87
C LYS A 5 -6.50 -12.72 2.81
N VAL A 6 -5.98 -12.11 3.89
CA VAL A 6 -5.73 -10.67 3.93
C VAL A 6 -4.53 -10.35 3.06
N ILE A 7 -4.76 -9.53 2.02
CA ILE A 7 -3.73 -9.12 1.06
C ILE A 7 -3.32 -7.65 1.25
N GLY A 8 -4.08 -6.85 2.00
CA GLY A 8 -3.71 -5.45 2.28
C GLY A 8 -4.65 -4.68 3.20
N VAL A 9 -4.24 -3.47 3.56
CA VAL A 9 -5.03 -2.48 4.29
C VAL A 9 -5.03 -1.17 3.51
N GLU A 10 -6.20 -0.65 3.21
CA GLU A 10 -6.42 0.52 2.34
C GLU A 10 -7.42 1.47 3.02
N ASN A 11 -6.98 2.67 3.42
CA ASN A 11 -7.87 3.74 3.93
C ASN A 11 -8.87 3.33 5.03
N GLY A 12 -8.56 2.30 5.85
CA GLY A 12 -9.49 1.79 6.88
C GLY A 12 -10.38 0.64 6.44
N SER A 13 -10.08 0.02 5.31
CA SER A 13 -10.69 -1.23 4.88
C SER A 13 -9.60 -2.30 4.70
N LEU A 14 -9.93 -3.55 5.01
CA LEU A 14 -9.13 -4.71 4.66
C LEU A 14 -9.45 -5.13 3.24
N LEU A 15 -8.40 -5.39 2.46
CA LEU A 15 -8.53 -6.07 1.18
C LEU A 15 -8.26 -7.56 1.41
N VAL A 16 -9.22 -8.40 1.06
CA VAL A 16 -9.13 -9.85 1.23
C VAL A 16 -9.38 -10.55 -0.10
N ALA A 17 -8.58 -11.56 -0.40
CA ALA A 17 -8.74 -12.39 -1.59
C ALA A 17 -9.27 -13.78 -1.23
N SER A 18 -10.19 -14.27 -2.05
CA SER A 18 -10.59 -15.68 -2.07
C SER A 18 -9.59 -16.51 -2.87
N ASP A 19 -9.60 -17.82 -2.67
CA ASP A 19 -8.70 -18.76 -3.38
C ASP A 19 -8.96 -18.79 -4.91
N ASP A 20 -10.19 -18.47 -5.33
CA ASP A 20 -10.58 -18.28 -6.74
C ASP A 20 -10.05 -16.97 -7.36
N GLY A 21 -9.41 -16.10 -6.57
CA GLY A 21 -8.84 -14.82 -7.01
C GLY A 21 -9.79 -13.64 -6.92
N ASP A 22 -11.03 -13.83 -6.44
CA ASP A 22 -11.94 -12.72 -6.16
C ASP A 22 -11.42 -11.84 -5.00
N GLU A 23 -11.40 -10.53 -5.21
CA GLU A 23 -10.99 -9.53 -4.23
C GLU A 23 -12.20 -8.85 -3.60
N TYR A 24 -12.19 -8.75 -2.28
CA TYR A 24 -13.25 -8.14 -1.50
C TYR A 24 -12.70 -7.06 -0.58
N ARG A 25 -13.48 -5.99 -0.43
CA ARG A 25 -13.19 -4.91 0.50
C ARG A 25 -14.07 -5.06 1.74
N VAL A 26 -13.45 -5.20 2.90
CA VAL A 26 -14.13 -5.33 4.19
C VAL A 26 -13.83 -4.09 5.02
N GLU A 27 -14.87 -3.32 5.35
CA GLU A 27 -14.71 -2.16 6.24
C GLU A 27 -14.33 -2.64 7.64
N VAL A 28 -13.29 -2.04 8.22
CA VAL A 28 -12.87 -2.34 9.59
C VAL A 28 -13.03 -1.11 10.46
N ASP A 29 -13.52 -1.34 11.67
CA ASP A 29 -13.63 -0.30 12.68
C ASP A 29 -12.25 0.29 13.06
N GLU A 30 -12.22 1.55 13.48
CA GLU A 30 -11.00 2.30 13.85
C GLU A 30 -10.13 1.56 14.88
N THR A 31 -10.76 0.79 15.77
CA THR A 31 -10.09 0.01 16.81
C THR A 31 -9.29 -1.15 16.21
N VAL A 32 -9.86 -1.82 15.20
CA VAL A 32 -9.21 -2.93 14.49
C VAL A 32 -8.13 -2.38 13.56
N GLN A 33 -8.40 -1.25 12.91
CA GLN A 33 -7.43 -0.54 12.05
C GLN A 33 -6.15 -0.16 12.82
N SER A 34 -6.29 0.40 14.03
CA SER A 34 -5.14 0.81 14.84
C SER A 34 -4.26 -0.37 15.27
N ARG A 35 -4.88 -1.51 15.60
CA ARG A 35 -4.15 -2.74 15.94
C ARG A 35 -3.46 -3.37 14.72
N LEU A 36 -4.09 -3.34 13.56
CA LEU A 36 -3.48 -3.81 12.31
C LEU A 36 -2.25 -2.97 11.95
N ARG A 37 -2.35 -1.64 12.03
CA ARG A 37 -1.22 -0.73 11.78
C ARG A 37 -0.07 -0.96 12.76
N ALA A 38 -0.37 -1.17 14.04
CA ALA A 38 0.64 -1.44 15.06
C ALA A 38 1.33 -2.81 14.90
N SER A 39 0.64 -3.79 14.30
CA SER A 39 1.17 -5.13 14.04
C SER A 39 1.91 -5.26 12.71
N MET A 40 1.76 -4.28 11.80
CA MET A 40 2.53 -4.27 10.56
C MET A 40 3.98 -3.89 10.86
N PRO A 41 4.97 -4.63 10.31
CA PRO A 41 6.36 -4.23 10.40
C PRO A 41 6.50 -2.83 9.79
N ASP A 42 7.20 -1.93 10.49
CA ASP A 42 7.53 -0.61 9.97
C ASP A 42 8.17 -0.82 8.58
N PRO A 43 7.64 -0.21 7.50
CA PRO A 43 8.13 -0.44 6.14
C PRO A 43 9.57 0.07 5.92
N GLY A 44 10.28 0.41 7.00
CA GLY A 44 11.52 1.13 6.98
C GLY A 44 11.29 2.56 6.52
N PRO A 45 12.34 3.40 6.58
CA PRO A 45 12.29 4.68 5.90
C PRO A 45 12.09 4.42 4.41
N LEU A 46 10.89 4.68 3.88
CA LEU A 46 10.72 4.88 2.44
C LEU A 46 11.78 5.90 2.04
N ARG A 47 12.69 5.52 1.14
CA ARG A 47 13.63 6.48 0.54
C ARG A 47 12.80 7.52 -0.20
N ARG A 48 12.47 8.60 0.48
CA ARG A 48 11.83 9.74 -0.14
C ARG A 48 12.90 10.42 -0.98
N LEU A 49 12.78 10.29 -2.29
CA LEU A 49 13.56 11.07 -3.24
C LEU A 49 13.44 12.56 -2.88
N ALA A 50 14.58 13.26 -2.81
CA ALA A 50 14.53 14.69 -2.59
C ALA A 50 13.84 15.37 -3.80
N PRO A 51 13.15 16.50 -3.61
CA PRO A 51 12.48 17.20 -4.71
C PRO A 51 13.41 17.48 -5.91
N ARG A 52 14.70 17.72 -5.64
CA ARG A 52 15.72 17.93 -6.68
C ARG A 52 15.97 16.66 -7.52
N GLU A 53 15.96 15.49 -6.90
CA GLU A 53 16.16 14.20 -7.58
C GLU A 53 14.95 13.85 -8.44
N ILE A 54 13.73 14.04 -7.91
CA ILE A 54 12.48 13.89 -8.66
C ILE A 54 12.51 14.75 -9.93
N GLN A 55 12.86 16.03 -9.79
CA GLN A 55 12.93 16.97 -10.92
C GLN A 55 14.03 16.62 -11.92
N ALA A 56 15.17 16.10 -11.46
CA ALA A 56 16.24 15.65 -12.34
C ALA A 56 15.81 14.45 -13.20
N GLN A 57 15.12 13.47 -12.60
CA GLN A 57 14.63 12.29 -13.33
C GLN A 57 13.54 12.65 -14.35
N ILE A 58 12.61 13.54 -13.98
CA ILE A 58 11.58 14.03 -14.91
C ILE A 58 12.22 14.78 -16.10
N ARG A 59 13.21 15.65 -15.83
CA ARG A 59 13.96 16.34 -16.91
C ARG A 59 14.78 15.40 -17.77
N ALA A 60 15.21 14.25 -17.23
CA ALA A 60 15.90 13.21 -17.99
C ALA A 60 14.95 12.39 -18.89
N GLY A 61 13.64 12.69 -18.88
CA GLY A 61 12.63 12.04 -19.72
C GLY A 61 11.85 10.93 -19.03
N MET A 62 12.03 10.74 -17.72
CA MET A 62 11.27 9.76 -16.95
C MET A 62 9.88 10.31 -16.61
N THR A 63 8.85 9.47 -16.62
CA THR A 63 7.49 9.91 -16.28
C THR A 63 7.33 10.05 -14.76
N ALA A 64 6.36 10.85 -14.32
CA ALA A 64 6.08 10.99 -12.88
C ALA A 64 5.68 9.66 -12.22
N GLU A 65 5.02 8.78 -12.98
CA GLU A 65 4.62 7.44 -12.53
C GLU A 65 5.84 6.53 -12.35
N ASP A 66 6.80 6.57 -13.27
CA ASP A 66 8.06 5.83 -13.16
C ASP A 66 8.88 6.33 -11.97
N VAL A 67 8.98 7.65 -11.76
CA VAL A 67 9.71 8.22 -10.62
C VAL A 67 9.09 7.83 -9.27
N ALA A 68 7.78 7.62 -9.21
CA ALA A 68 7.09 7.18 -7.99
C ALA A 68 7.31 5.70 -7.65
N ARG A 69 7.80 4.89 -8.60
CA ARG A 69 8.08 3.46 -8.42
C ARG A 69 9.53 3.17 -7.99
N VAL A 70 10.36 4.20 -7.85
CA VAL A 70 11.79 4.12 -7.47
C VAL A 70 11.99 4.13 -5.96
#